data_AF-A0A972VG82-F1
#
_entry.id   AF-A0A972VG82-F1
#
_cell.length_a   1.000
_cell.length_b   1.000
_cell.length_c   1.000
_cell.angle_alpha   90.00
_cell.angle_beta   90.00
_cell.angle_gamma   90.00
#
_symmetry.space_group_name_H-M   'P 1'
#
loop_
_entity.id
_entity.type
_entity.pdbx_description
1 polymer ?
#
loop_
_entity_poly.entity_id
_entity_poly.type
_entity_poly.pdbx_seq_one_letter_code
_entity_poly.pdbx_strand_id
1 'polypeptide(L)'
;MMETDTFYIGRCKNGHPDDFRFLVKRYQGGLMGHLMGRVDNRDIAEEAAQESLVRAYFKIDTLQKPDRFFAWLLGISDRVALEMHRKKHIQKQREQIRLATQQAVEPMFSQDCA
;
A
#
# COMPACT_ATOMS: atom_id res chain seq x y z
N MET A 1 -29.67 -0.41 -12.93
CA MET A 1 -29.66 -0.52 -11.45
C MET A 1 -28.21 -0.61 -11.00
N MET A 2 -27.85 -0.06 -9.84
CA MET A 2 -26.54 -0.32 -9.23
C MET A 2 -26.66 -1.60 -8.40
N GLU A 3 -25.98 -2.66 -8.82
CA GLU A 3 -25.99 -3.92 -8.07
C GLU A 3 -25.21 -3.81 -6.75
N THR A 4 -25.49 -4.76 -5.85
CA THR A 4 -24.86 -4.86 -4.52
C THR A 4 -23.39 -5.30 -4.62
N ASP A 5 -22.61 -5.09 -3.57
CA ASP A 5 -21.23 -5.61 -3.53
C ASP A 5 -21.19 -7.13 -3.65
N THR A 6 -22.09 -7.82 -2.92
CA THR A 6 -22.21 -9.28 -2.96
C THR A 6 -22.41 -9.79 -4.37
N PHE A 7 -23.20 -9.09 -5.19
CA PHE A 7 -23.38 -9.42 -6.60
C PHE A 7 -22.07 -9.34 -7.38
N TYR A 8 -21.38 -8.20 -7.36
CA TYR A 8 -20.14 -8.02 -8.14
C TYR A 8 -19.02 -8.95 -7.66
N ILE A 9 -18.93 -9.21 -6.35
CA ILE A 9 -17.97 -10.16 -5.79
C ILE A 9 -18.27 -11.57 -6.28
N GLY A 10 -19.55 -11.98 -6.25
CA GLY A 10 -19.97 -13.28 -6.79
C GLY A 10 -19.62 -13.42 -8.27
N ARG A 11 -19.83 -12.38 -9.07
CA ARG A 11 -19.44 -12.34 -10.49
C ARG A 11 -17.92 -12.50 -10.67
N CYS A 12 -17.12 -11.78 -9.89
CA CYS A 12 -15.66 -11.87 -9.94
C CYS A 12 -15.19 -13.30 -9.66
N LYS A 13 -15.73 -13.95 -8.62
CA LYS A 13 -15.40 -15.33 -8.26
C LYS A 13 -15.84 -16.37 -9.31
N ASN A 14 -16.87 -16.05 -10.09
CA ASN A 14 -17.44 -16.92 -11.11
C ASN A 14 -16.87 -16.68 -12.52
N GLY A 15 -15.65 -16.16 -12.64
CA GLY A 15 -14.97 -15.99 -13.93
C GLY A 15 -15.32 -14.71 -14.69
N HIS A 16 -15.88 -13.71 -14.01
CA HIS A 16 -16.11 -12.37 -14.58
C HIS A 16 -15.28 -11.30 -13.85
N PRO A 17 -13.93 -11.32 -13.98
CA PRO A 17 -13.04 -10.42 -13.25
C PRO A 17 -13.26 -8.94 -13.59
N ASP A 18 -13.72 -8.63 -14.81
CA ASP A 18 -13.96 -7.25 -15.25
C ASP A 18 -15.03 -6.53 -14.42
N ASP A 19 -15.92 -7.27 -13.76
CA ASP A 19 -16.95 -6.71 -12.88
C ASP A 19 -16.33 -6.10 -11.60
N PHE A 20 -15.06 -6.37 -11.30
CA PHE A 20 -14.34 -5.74 -10.19
C PHE A 20 -14.24 -4.21 -10.34
N ARG A 21 -14.30 -3.68 -11.57
CA ARG A 21 -14.31 -2.23 -11.84
C ARG A 21 -15.42 -1.48 -11.10
N PHE A 22 -16.54 -2.14 -10.84
CA PHE A 22 -17.65 -1.53 -10.11
C PHE A 22 -17.32 -1.37 -8.61
N LEU A 23 -16.59 -2.32 -8.04
CA LEU A 23 -16.06 -2.22 -6.68
C LEU A 23 -15.00 -1.12 -6.59
N VAL A 24 -14.08 -1.05 -7.56
CA VAL A 24 -13.07 0.02 -7.65
C VAL A 24 -13.74 1.40 -7.66
N LYS A 25 -14.68 1.61 -8.59
CA LYS A 25 -15.38 2.90 -8.74
C LYS A 25 -16.11 3.31 -7.46
N ARG A 26 -16.70 2.35 -6.74
CA ARG A 26 -17.43 2.57 -5.50
C ARG A 26 -16.50 2.91 -4.33
N TYR A 27 -15.36 2.24 -4.22
CA TYR A 27 -14.54 2.26 -3.00
C TYR A 27 -13.26 3.08 -3.08
N GLN A 28 -12.77 3.43 -4.27
CA GLN A 28 -11.53 4.21 -4.43
C GLN A 28 -11.52 5.50 -3.61
N GLY A 29 -12.63 6.24 -3.57
CA GLY A 29 -12.71 7.51 -2.83
C GLY A 29 -12.66 7.33 -1.32
N GLY A 30 -13.43 6.37 -0.79
CA GLY A 30 -13.41 6.05 0.65
C GLY A 30 -12.08 5.46 1.11
N LEU A 31 -11.49 4.61 0.27
CA LEU A 31 -10.16 4.05 0.51
C LEU A 31 -9.08 5.14 0.53
N MET A 32 -9.14 6.09 -0.41
CA MET A 32 -8.23 7.22 -0.45
C MET A 32 -8.34 8.06 0.82
N GLY A 33 -9.56 8.40 1.26
CA GLY A 33 -9.78 9.13 2.51
C GLY A 33 -9.21 8.42 3.75
N HIS A 34 -9.37 7.09 3.82
CA HIS A 34 -8.82 6.28 4.90
C HIS A 34 -7.28 6.27 4.93
N LEU A 35 -6.64 6.22 3.76
CA LEU A 35 -5.19 6.20 3.62
C LEU A 35 -4.55 7.56 3.83
N MET A 36 -5.22 8.65 3.46
CA MET A 36 -4.77 10.02 3.74
C MET A 36 -4.52 10.28 5.23
N GLY A 37 -5.24 9.57 6.13
CA GLY A 37 -5.00 9.65 7.58
C GLY A 37 -3.88 8.73 8.10
N ARG A 38 -3.24 7.94 7.22
CA ARG A 38 -2.25 6.91 7.60
C ARG A 38 -0.88 7.13 6.99
N VAL A 39 -0.77 7.89 5.90
CA VAL A 39 0.49 8.12 5.19
C VAL A 39 0.76 9.61 5.03
N ASP A 40 2.01 9.94 4.70
CA ASP A 40 2.53 11.30 4.85
C ASP A 40 2.00 12.30 3.81
N ASN A 41 1.63 11.83 2.62
CA ASN A 41 1.17 12.71 1.54
C ASN A 41 0.19 12.02 0.60
N ARG A 42 -0.39 12.81 -0.30
CA ARG A 42 -1.38 12.36 -1.27
C ARG A 42 -0.85 11.31 -2.23
N ASP A 43 0.35 11.50 -2.76
CA ASP A 43 0.91 10.59 -3.77
C ASP A 43 1.13 9.18 -3.19
N ILE A 44 1.65 9.10 -1.96
CA ILE A 44 1.81 7.84 -1.23
C ILE A 44 0.45 7.21 -0.93
N ALA A 45 -0.57 8.02 -0.58
CA ALA A 45 -1.91 7.51 -0.32
C ALA A 45 -2.54 6.94 -1.59
N GLU A 46 -2.33 7.58 -2.73
CA GLU A 46 -2.78 7.11 -4.03
C GLU A 46 -2.10 5.80 -4.43
N GLU A 47 -0.77 5.73 -4.31
CA GLU A 47 -0.01 4.50 -4.54
C GLU A 47 -0.50 3.35 -3.64
N ALA A 48 -0.68 3.61 -2.34
CA ALA A 48 -1.19 2.64 -1.40
C ALA A 48 -2.63 2.19 -1.75
N ALA A 49 -3.49 3.10 -2.22
CA ALA A 49 -4.85 2.79 -2.62
C ALA A 49 -4.88 1.88 -3.86
N GLN A 50 -4.07 2.21 -4.86
CA GLN A 50 -3.92 1.41 -6.08
C GLN A 50 -3.41 0.00 -5.74
N GLU A 51 -2.31 -0.11 -5.00
CA GLU A 51 -1.74 -1.39 -4.57
C GLU A 51 -2.75 -2.22 -3.76
N SER A 52 -3.52 -1.58 -2.88
CA SER A 52 -4.56 -2.25 -2.09
C SER A 52 -5.66 -2.84 -2.96
N LEU A 53 -6.13 -2.10 -3.96
CA LEU A 53 -7.15 -2.55 -4.91
C LEU A 53 -6.64 -3.69 -5.79
N VAL A 54 -5.38 -3.63 -6.25
CA VAL A 54 -4.72 -4.71 -7.01
C VAL A 54 -4.62 -5.98 -6.15
N ARG A 55 -4.14 -5.85 -4.90
CA ARG A 55 -4.10 -6.99 -3.96
C ARG A 55 -5.48 -7.55 -3.67
N ALA A 56 -6.49 -6.69 -3.53
CA ALA A 56 -7.87 -7.11 -3.30
C ALA A 56 -8.43 -7.88 -4.50
N TYR A 57 -8.14 -7.44 -5.73
CA TYR A 57 -8.51 -8.14 -6.96
C TYR A 57 -7.96 -9.58 -6.97
N PHE A 58 -6.66 -9.75 -6.75
CA PHE A 58 -6.04 -11.09 -6.74
C PHE A 58 -6.44 -11.96 -5.55
N LYS A 59 -6.89 -11.36 -4.45
CA LYS A 59 -7.30 -12.08 -3.23
C LYS A 59 -8.80 -12.23 -3.09
N ILE A 60 -9.60 -11.82 -4.09
CA ILE A 60 -11.05 -11.74 -3.96
C ILE A 60 -11.68 -13.08 -3.59
N ASP A 61 -11.11 -14.19 -4.08
CA ASP A 61 -11.56 -15.55 -3.77
C ASP A 61 -11.46 -15.88 -2.27
N THR A 62 -10.48 -15.29 -1.57
CA THR A 62 -10.26 -15.49 -0.13
C THR A 62 -11.28 -14.77 0.75
N LEU A 63 -12.08 -13.85 0.19
CA LEU A 63 -13.10 -13.13 0.93
C LEU A 63 -14.29 -14.04 1.29
N GLN A 64 -14.45 -14.35 2.58
CA GLN A 64 -15.51 -15.26 3.04
C GLN A 64 -16.88 -14.60 3.20
N LYS A 65 -16.91 -13.29 3.48
CA LYS A 65 -18.14 -12.52 3.73
C LYS A 65 -18.24 -11.36 2.74
N PRO A 66 -18.90 -11.55 1.58
CA PRO A 66 -18.97 -10.54 0.52
C PRO A 66 -19.59 -9.20 0.98
N ASP A 67 -20.54 -9.25 1.90
CA ASP A 67 -21.17 -8.09 2.55
C ASP A 67 -20.19 -7.23 3.37
N ARG A 68 -19.00 -7.77 3.70
CA ARG A 68 -17.94 -7.09 4.45
C ARG A 68 -16.75 -6.70 3.58
N PHE A 69 -16.93 -6.62 2.27
CA PHE A 69 -15.87 -6.30 1.32
C PHE A 69 -15.07 -5.06 1.71
N PHE A 70 -15.74 -3.95 2.04
CA PHE A 70 -15.03 -2.72 2.34
C PHE A 70 -14.15 -2.84 3.60
N ALA A 71 -14.66 -3.43 4.68
CA ALA A 71 -13.87 -3.67 5.88
C ALA A 71 -12.67 -4.59 5.62
N TRP A 72 -12.84 -5.61 4.76
CA TRP A 72 -11.75 -6.47 4.33
C TRP A 72 -10.70 -5.72 3.49
N LEU A 73 -11.14 -4.86 2.57
CA LEU A 73 -10.28 -3.99 1.77
C LEU A 73 -9.47 -3.02 2.64
N LEU A 74 -10.08 -2.42 3.66
CA LEU A 74 -9.38 -1.57 4.64
C LEU A 74 -8.30 -2.35 5.39
N GLY A 75 -8.55 -3.62 5.72
CA GLY A 75 -7.53 -4.48 6.32
C GLY A 75 -6.36 -4.80 5.38
N ILE A 76 -6.58 -4.85 4.06
CA ILE A 76 -5.49 -4.97 3.08
C ILE A 76 -4.70 -3.66 3.04
N SER A 77 -5.39 -2.52 2.99
CA SER A 77 -4.74 -1.22 2.88
C SER A 77 -3.93 -0.82 4.11
N ASP A 78 -4.37 -1.20 5.31
CA ASP A 78 -3.61 -1.04 6.54
C ASP A 78 -2.28 -1.80 6.49
N ARG A 79 -2.27 -3.01 5.92
CA ARG A 79 -1.04 -3.79 5.72
C ARG A 79 -0.13 -3.14 4.69
N VAL A 80 -0.68 -2.65 3.58
CA VAL A 80 0.08 -1.92 2.55
C VAL A 80 0.74 -0.68 3.15
N ALA A 81 -0.01 0.15 3.89
CA ALA A 81 0.51 1.34 4.54
C ALA A 81 1.63 0.99 5.53
N LEU A 82 1.46 -0.06 6.34
CA LEU A 82 2.49 -0.53 7.28
C LEU A 82 3.76 -1.00 6.55
N GLU A 83 3.63 -1.73 5.45
CA GLU A 83 4.76 -2.14 4.61
C GLU A 83 5.53 -0.94 4.06
N MET A 84 4.82 0.09 3.58
CA MET A 84 5.43 1.32 3.07
C MET A 84 6.18 2.08 4.17
N HIS A 85 5.57 2.24 5.35
CA HIS A 85 6.22 2.82 6.52
C HIS A 85 7.50 2.08 6.91
N ARG A 86 7.44 0.74 6.95
CA ARG A 86 8.61 -0.09 7.26
C ARG A 86 9.71 0.08 6.22
N LYS A 87 9.37 0.09 4.93
CA LYS A 87 10.33 0.31 3.83
C LYS A 87 11.00 1.68 3.97
N LYS A 88 10.23 2.74 4.22
CA LYS A 88 10.75 4.11 4.40
C LYS A 88 11.69 4.19 5.61
N HIS A 89 11.33 3.58 6.73
CA HIS A 89 12.16 3.57 7.93
C HIS A 89 13.50 2.84 7.69
N ILE A 90 13.47 1.65 7.08
CA ILE A 90 14.68 0.89 6.74
C ILE A 90 15.56 1.68 5.77
N GLN A 91 14.98 2.33 4.76
CA GLN A 91 15.73 3.14 3.81
C GLN A 91 16.45 4.30 4.50
N LYS A 92 15.75 5.04 5.37
CA LYS A 92 16.34 6.14 6.15
C LYS A 92 17.47 5.65 7.05
N GLN A 93 17.30 4.52 7.73
CA GLN A 93 18.35 3.92 8.58
C GLN A 93 19.59 3.54 7.75
N ARG A 94 19.40 2.93 6.59
CA ARG A 94 20.51 2.55 5.69
C ARG A 94 21.28 3.77 5.20
N GLU A 95 20.56 4.84 4.85
CA GLU A 95 21.18 6.09 4.42
C GLU A 95 21.99 6.73 5.55
N GLN A 96 21.46 6.76 6.78
CA GLN A 96 22.19 7.24 7.95
C GLN A 96 23.48 6.44 8.21
N ILE A 97 23.41 5.10 8.15
CA ILE A 97 24.59 4.24 8.30
C ILE A 97 25.63 4.52 7.22
N ARG A 98 25.19 4.67 5.96
CA ARG A 98 26.08 4.99 4.83
C ARG A 98 26.80 6.32 5.04
N LEU A 99 26.07 7.37 5.41
CA LEU A 99 26.64 8.70 5.65
C LEU A 99 27.63 8.68 6.83
N ALA A 100 27.28 8.02 7.93
CA ALA A 100 28.17 7.86 9.07
C ALA A 100 29.46 7.09 8.71
N THR A 101 29.34 6.06 7.86
CA THR A 101 30.50 5.29 7.37
C THR A 101 31.40 6.15 6.49
N GLN A 102 30.85 7.01 5.63
CA GLN A 102 31.63 7.93 4.78
C GLN A 102 32.42 8.95 5.62
N GLN A 103 31.80 9.52 6.64
CA GLN A 103 32.45 10.48 7.55
C GLN A 103 33.56 9.85 8.40
N ALA A 104 33.43 8.57 8.77
CA ALA A 104 34.44 7.86 9.55
C ALA A 104 35.71 7.52 8.74
N VAL A 105 35.63 7.50 7.41
CA VAL A 105 36.78 7.23 6.52
C VAL A 105 37.62 8.50 6.25
N GLU A 106 37.06 9.69 6.49
CA GLU A 106 37.66 10.99 6.13
C GLU A 106 38.63 11.68 7.12
N PRO A 107 39.10 11.08 8.26
CA PRO A 107 40.25 11.63 9.00
C PRO A 107 41.59 10.90 8.79
N MET A 108 41.69 9.85 7.98
CA MET A 108 42.94 9.05 7.88
C MET A 108 43.97 9.52 6.84
N PHE A 109 43.73 10.64 6.15
CA PHE A 109 44.67 11.22 5.18
C PHE A 109 44.99 12.69 5.48
N SER A 110 45.43 13.01 6.70
CA SER A 110 46.11 14.29 6.93
C SER A 110 46.91 14.29 8.23
N GLN A 111 48.06 13.60 8.23
CA GLN A 111 49.28 13.96 8.97
C GLN A 111 50.29 12.86 8.70
N ASP A 112 51.31 13.18 7.91
CA ASP A 112 52.65 12.58 7.85
C ASP A 112 53.20 12.69 6.42
N CYS A 113 53.63 13.89 6.02
CA CYS A 113 54.76 14.12 5.10
C CYS A 113 55.05 15.62 5.00
N ALA A 114 56.29 15.99 5.37
CA ALA A 114 56.99 17.27 5.28
C ALA A 114 56.99 18.16 6.53
#